data_AF-A0A212JGN1-F1
#
_entry.id   AF-A0A212JGN1-F1
#
_cell.length_a   1.000
_cell.length_b   1.000
_cell.length_c   1.000
_cell.angle_alpha   90.00
_cell.angle_beta   90.00
_cell.angle_gamma   90.00
#
_symmetry.space_group_name_H-M   'P 1'
#
loop_
_entity.id
_entity.type
_entity.pdbx_description
1 polymer ?
#
loop_
_entity_poly.entity_id
_entity_poly.type
_entity_poly.pdbx_seq_one_letter_code
_entity_poly.pdbx_strand_id
1 'polypeptide(L)'
;MHVDCEAEGVSMGFAVADAEDGSVFALFVRPEWENKGVGKQLLEKLEAFLPARHEMMWLETDGSSRAAGFYAHLGWTRAAELENGDARFEKRR
;
A
#
# COMPACT_ATOMS: atom_id res chain seq x y z
N MET A 1 3.85 -0.04 11.94
CA MET A 1 4.20 -1.48 11.84
C MET A 1 4.94 -1.71 10.54
N HIS A 2 5.94 -2.60 10.54
CA HIS A 2 6.68 -3.03 9.35
C HIS A 2 6.30 -4.49 9.07
N VAL A 3 5.90 -4.78 7.83
CA VAL A 3 5.56 -6.12 7.34
C VAL A 3 6.54 -6.48 6.23
N ASP A 4 7.24 -7.60 6.39
CA ASP A 4 8.09 -8.19 5.36
C ASP A 4 7.37 -9.30 4.58
N CYS A 5 7.85 -9.57 3.37
CA CYS A 5 7.51 -10.77 2.64
C CYS A 5 8.80 -11.42 2.15
N GLU A 6 9.11 -12.61 2.66
CA GLU A 6 10.33 -13.35 2.32
C GLU A 6 9.98 -14.70 1.68
N ALA A 7 10.76 -15.11 0.69
CA ALA A 7 10.77 -16.47 0.16
C ALA A 7 12.20 -17.00 0.19
N GLU A 8 12.41 -18.16 0.81
CA GLU A 8 13.74 -18.80 0.90
C GLU A 8 14.86 -17.90 1.47
N GLY A 9 14.52 -17.00 2.40
CA GLY A 9 15.47 -16.05 3.02
C GLY A 9 15.78 -14.81 2.16
N VAL A 10 15.04 -14.59 1.07
CA VAL A 10 15.16 -13.43 0.18
C VAL A 10 13.96 -12.51 0.39
N SER A 11 14.18 -11.32 0.96
CA SER A 11 13.14 -10.28 1.15
C SER A 11 12.53 -9.80 -0.18
N MET A 12 11.36 -10.28 -0.58
CA MET A 12 10.75 -9.91 -1.86
C MET A 12 10.22 -8.48 -1.87
N GLY A 13 10.01 -7.91 -0.69
CA GLY A 13 9.53 -6.55 -0.49
C GLY A 13 9.14 -6.31 0.96
N PHE A 14 8.69 -5.09 1.24
CA PHE A 14 8.19 -4.69 2.54
C PHE A 14 7.04 -3.70 2.42
N ALA A 15 6.24 -3.60 3.48
CA ALA A 15 5.22 -2.57 3.63
C ALA A 15 5.25 -1.99 5.05
N VAL A 16 4.92 -0.71 5.16
CA VAL A 16 4.91 0.05 6.42
C VAL A 16 3.58 0.78 6.52
N ALA A 17 2.95 0.69 7.69
CA ALA A 17 1.72 1.41 8.02
C ALA A 17 1.80 2.11 9.36
N ASP A 18 1.07 3.21 9.47
CA ASP A 18 0.72 3.84 10.73
C ASP A 18 -0.64 3.30 11.21
N ALA A 19 -0.63 2.59 12.34
CA ALA A 19 -1.85 2.00 12.89
C ALA A 19 -2.67 3.00 13.71
N GLU A 20 -2.07 4.08 14.19
CA GLU A 20 -2.79 5.13 14.91
C GLU A 20 -3.61 5.97 13.95
N ASP A 21 -3.04 6.30 12.79
CA ASP A 21 -3.66 7.13 11.75
C ASP A 21 -4.41 6.32 10.67
N GLY A 22 -4.11 5.02 10.53
CA GLY A 22 -4.77 4.15 9.55
C GLY A 22 -4.20 4.28 8.13
N SER A 23 -2.97 4.79 8.00
CA SER A 23 -2.34 5.06 6.72
C SER A 23 -1.29 4.04 6.30
N VAL A 24 -1.17 3.83 4.99
CA VAL A 24 -0.04 3.10 4.39
C VAL A 24 1.06 4.10 4.07
N PHE A 25 2.22 3.95 4.72
CA PHE A 25 3.34 4.87 4.55
C PHE A 25 4.25 4.46 3.39
N ALA A 26 4.50 3.15 3.24
CA ALA A 26 5.36 2.64 2.18
C ALA A 26 4.96 1.22 1.79
N LEU A 27 5.06 0.88 0.51
CA LEU A 27 4.98 -0.49 0.00
C LEU A 27 5.95 -0.61 -1.16
N PHE A 28 6.98 -1.44 -0.98
CA PHE A 28 8.03 -1.66 -1.96
C PHE A 28 8.18 -3.14 -2.26
N VAL A 29 8.28 -3.46 -3.55
CA VAL A 29 8.57 -4.81 -4.05
C VAL A 29 9.84 -4.71 -4.86
N ARG A 30 10.75 -5.69 -4.72
CA ARG A 30 11.95 -5.74 -5.54
C ARG A 30 11.59 -5.96 -7.02
N PRO A 31 12.28 -5.32 -7.99
CA PRO A 31 11.96 -5.43 -9.42
C PRO A 31 11.82 -6.86 -9.94
N GLU A 32 12.66 -7.78 -9.44
CA GLU A 32 12.68 -9.21 -9.81
C GLU A 32 11.40 -9.96 -9.38
N TRP A 33 10.65 -9.38 -8.45
CA TRP A 33 9.43 -9.92 -7.86
C TRP A 33 8.16 -9.13 -8.22
N GLU A 34 8.28 -8.10 -9.05
CA GLU A 34 7.14 -7.39 -9.61
C GLU A 34 6.26 -8.32 -10.46
N ASN A 35 4.97 -8.01 -10.56
CA ASN A 35 3.96 -8.78 -11.30
C ASN A 35 3.78 -10.25 -10.86
N LYS A 36 4.38 -10.66 -9.74
CA LYS A 36 4.20 -12.00 -9.13
C LYS A 36 3.18 -12.01 -7.97
N GLY A 37 2.46 -10.92 -7.76
CA GLY A 37 1.46 -10.79 -6.69
C GLY A 37 2.02 -10.46 -5.30
N VAL A 38 3.34 -10.23 -5.16
CA VAL A 38 3.97 -9.90 -3.86
C VAL A 38 3.40 -8.62 -3.25
N GLY A 39 3.25 -7.56 -4.06
CA GLY A 39 2.70 -6.29 -3.57
C GLY A 39 1.27 -6.42 -3.06
N LYS A 40 0.44 -7.23 -3.73
CA LYS A 40 -0.93 -7.52 -3.28
C LYS A 40 -0.92 -8.23 -1.92
N GLN A 41 -0.08 -9.26 -1.75
CA GLN A 41 0.02 -9.99 -0.49
C GLN A 41 0.50 -9.11 0.66
N LEU A 42 1.49 -8.23 0.41
CA LEU A 42 1.95 -7.25 1.40
C LEU A 42 0.82 -6.30 1.81
N LEU A 43 0.06 -5.78 0.84
CA LEU A 43 -1.05 -4.89 1.10
C LEU A 43 -2.17 -5.57 1.89
N GLU A 44 -2.55 -6.81 1.53
CA GLU A 44 -3.56 -7.58 2.25
C GLU A 44 -3.16 -7.84 3.72
N LYS A 45 -1.89 -8.18 3.98
CA LYS A 45 -1.38 -8.34 5.35
C LYS A 45 -1.46 -7.04 6.14
N LEU A 46 -1.15 -5.92 5.50
CA LEU A 46 -1.19 -4.60 6.11
C LEU A 46 -2.64 -4.17 6.41
N GLU A 47 -3.55 -4.32 5.45
CA GLU A 47 -4.98 -4.05 5.63
C GLU A 47 -5.56 -4.89 6.78
N ALA A 48 -5.18 -6.17 6.89
CA ALA A 48 -5.59 -7.04 7.98
C ALA A 48 -5.01 -6.64 9.34
N PHE A 49 -3.82 -6.03 9.37
CA PHE A 49 -3.18 -5.57 10.60
C PHE A 49 -3.74 -4.24 11.12
N LEU A 50 -4.13 -3.33 10.21
CA LEU A 50 -4.66 -2.05 10.63
C LEU A 50 -5.86 -2.27 11.59
N PRO A 51 -6.04 -1.45 12.63
CA PRO A 51 -7.15 -1.62 13.57
C PRO A 51 -8.53 -1.42 12.91
N ALA A 52 -9.49 -2.27 13.26
CA ALA A 52 -10.86 -2.19 12.74
C ALA A 52 -11.61 -0.89 13.12
N ARG A 53 -11.11 -0.12 14.09
CA ARG A 53 -11.66 1.20 14.45
C ARG A 53 -11.55 2.22 13.33
N HIS A 54 -10.65 1.99 12.37
CA HIS A 54 -10.51 2.82 11.18
C HIS A 54 -11.48 2.34 10.10
N GLU A 55 -12.56 3.10 9.91
CA GLU A 55 -13.55 2.85 8.84
C GLU A 55 -12.97 3.11 7.44
N MET A 56 -11.89 3.89 7.37
CA MET A 56 -11.19 4.26 6.16
C MET A 56 -9.68 4.14 6.37
N MET A 57 -9.00 3.55 5.39
CA MET A 57 -7.55 3.56 5.26
C MET A 57 -7.15 4.50 4.14
N TRP A 58 -5.99 5.14 4.24
CA TRP A 58 -5.53 6.09 3.23
C TRP A 58 -4.02 5.97 2.95
N LEU A 59 -3.60 6.48 1.80
CA LEU A 59 -2.20 6.61 1.43
C LEU A 59 -2.00 7.73 0.42
N GLU A 60 -0.76 8.18 0.27
CA GLU A 60 -0.36 9.17 -0.72
C GLU A 60 0.77 8.60 -1.58
N THR A 61 0.70 8.85 -2.88
CA THR A 61 1.72 8.39 -3.84
C THR A 61 1.69 9.28 -5.07
N ASP A 62 2.78 9.34 -5.84
CA ASP A 62 2.81 10.04 -7.13
C ASP A 62 1.64 9.55 -8.00
N GLY A 63 0.75 10.48 -8.35
CA GLY A 63 -0.50 10.22 -9.02
C GLY A 63 -0.35 9.66 -10.44
N SER A 64 0.85 9.79 -11.04
CA SER A 64 1.20 9.27 -12.36
C SER A 64 2.06 8.00 -12.29
N SER A 65 2.37 7.52 -11.08
CA SER A 65 3.23 6.36 -10.88
C SER A 65 2.53 5.02 -11.16
N ARG A 66 3.34 3.97 -11.30
CA ARG A 66 2.86 2.58 -11.31
C ARG A 66 2.09 2.22 -10.03
N ALA A 67 2.45 2.83 -8.90
CA ALA A 67 1.79 2.59 -7.62
C ALA A 67 0.35 3.11 -7.63
N ALA A 68 0.09 4.27 -8.22
CA ALA A 68 -1.27 4.80 -8.38
C ALA A 68 -2.18 3.81 -9.14
N GLY A 69 -1.69 3.24 -10.24
CA GLY A 69 -2.41 2.22 -10.99
C GLY A 69 -2.60 0.91 -10.20
N PHE A 70 -1.60 0.50 -9.42
CA PHE A 70 -1.66 -0.66 -8.54
C PHE A 70 -2.75 -0.51 -7.46
N TYR A 71 -2.80 0.61 -6.75
CA TYR A 71 -3.81 0.85 -5.72
C TYR A 71 -5.22 0.94 -6.32
N ALA A 72 -5.39 1.66 -7.44
CA ALA A 72 -6.66 1.73 -8.15
C ALA A 72 -7.17 0.34 -8.57
N HIS A 73 -6.28 -0.52 -9.07
CA HIS A 73 -6.62 -1.90 -9.45
C HIS A 73 -7.04 -2.76 -8.24
N LEU A 74 -6.55 -2.46 -7.04
CA LEU A 74 -6.90 -3.15 -5.79
C LEU A 74 -8.10 -2.53 -5.05
N GLY A 75 -8.86 -1.67 -5.74
CA GLY A 75 -10.12 -1.11 -5.24
C GLY A 75 -9.96 0.12 -4.35
N TRP A 76 -8.77 0.72 -4.29
CA TRP A 76 -8.59 2.03 -3.67
C TRP A 76 -9.12 3.12 -4.58
N THR A 77 -9.79 4.11 -4.01
CA THR A 77 -10.37 5.24 -4.75
C THR A 77 -9.44 6.44 -4.65
N ARG A 78 -9.12 7.07 -5.79
CA ARG A 78 -8.39 8.34 -5.82
C ARG A 78 -9.31 9.45 -5.26
N ALA A 79 -9.00 9.92 -4.06
CA ALA A 79 -9.83 10.86 -3.31
C ALA A 79 -9.44 12.33 -3.56
N ALA A 80 -8.14 12.60 -3.75
CA ALA A 80 -7.64 13.95 -4.01
C ALA A 80 -6.34 13.93 -4.85
N GLU A 81 -6.06 15.05 -5.50
CA GLU A 81 -4.76 15.39 -6.07
C GLU A 81 -4.09 16.42 -5.16
N LEU A 82 -2.79 16.25 -4.90
CA LEU A 82 -1.99 17.09 -4.03
C LEU A 82 -1.11 18.03 -4.87
N GLU A 83 -0.69 19.14 -4.27
CA GLU A 83 0.00 20.23 -4.99
C GLU A 83 1.33 19.82 -5.64
N ASN A 84 1.95 18.74 -5.17
CA ASN A 84 3.22 18.21 -5.67
C ASN A 84 3.06 17.15 -6.78
N GLY A 85 1.84 16.87 -7.24
CA GLY A 85 1.55 15.81 -8.21
C GLY A 85 1.28 14.45 -7.58
N ASP A 86 1.39 14.34 -6.26
CA ASP A 86 0.91 13.16 -5.54
C ASP A 86 -0.62 13.11 -5.55
N ALA A 87 -1.16 11.94 -5.25
CA ALA A 87 -2.58 11.71 -5.11
C ALA A 87 -2.86 10.92 -3.85
N ARG A 88 -3.93 11.32 -3.17
CA ARG A 88 -4.46 10.60 -2.02
C ARG A 88 -5.40 9.50 -2.50
N PHE A 89 -5.16 8.29 -2.02
CA PHE A 89 -6.01 7.14 -2.24
C PHE A 89 -6.64 6.70 -0.94
N GLU A 90 -7.91 6.33 -0.99
CA GLU A 90 -8.68 5.91 0.18
C GLU A 90 -9.41 4.59 -0.10
N LYS A 91 -9.50 3.74 0.91
CA LYS A 91 -10.27 2.50 0.86
C LYS A 91 -11.08 2.36 2.14
N ARG A 92 -12.39 2.25 1.98
CA ARG A 92 -13.28 1.88 3.08
C ARG A 92 -13.16 0.38 3.33
N ARG A 93 -13.22 -0.01 4.60
CA ARG A 93 -13.34 -1.42 4.96
C ARG A 93 -14.72 -1.99 4.69
#